data_AF-A0A2D5XDW4-F1
#
_entry.id   AF-A0A2D5XDW4-F1
#
_cell.length_a   1.000
_cell.length_b   1.000
_cell.length_c   1.000
_cell.angle_alpha   90.00
_cell.angle_beta   90.00
_cell.angle_gamma   90.00
#
_symmetry.space_group_name_H-M   'P 1'
#
loop_
_entity.id
_entity.type
_entity.pdbx_description
1 polymer ?
#
loop_
_entity_poly.entity_id
_entity_poly.type
_entity_poly.pdbx_seq_one_letter_code
_entity_poly.pdbx_strand_id
1 'polypeptide(L)'
;MGKNYSFKNYNKENMARASGKSIPVSFKHSIEICNFIRGKNVNYAKNVLNDVIKEKRAIPFKRFSDDVGHKKKMAAGRYPKKASKEILDIINLVEANAQFKGLNTSNLIITSISPNKASSVTRFGRKRGRKAKRTNIEVFVQEKVTEKKSSVKKESKEEKKEVEAQDKKGKKMEKTENIKDKPKGSKETEEKQEVKTVKKEENKAQK
;
A
#
# COMPACT_ATOMS: atom_id res chain seq x y z
N MET A 1 6.49 -3.43 36.77
CA MET A 1 5.22 -3.83 36.10
C MET A 1 5.46 -3.87 34.59
N GLY A 2 5.46 -5.06 34.00
CA GLY A 2 5.76 -5.26 32.57
C GLY A 2 4.75 -4.58 31.66
N LYS A 3 5.21 -4.10 30.49
CA LYS A 3 4.33 -3.57 29.44
C LYS A 3 3.62 -4.76 28.77
N ASN A 4 2.47 -5.15 29.28
CA ASN A 4 1.61 -6.13 28.62
C ASN A 4 0.90 -5.43 27.46
N TYR A 5 1.18 -5.86 26.23
CA TYR A 5 0.51 -5.36 25.05
C TYR A 5 -0.77 -6.16 24.80
N SER A 6 -1.78 -5.52 24.22
CA SER A 6 -3.04 -6.23 23.91
C SER A 6 -2.89 -7.22 22.74
N PHE A 7 -1.91 -7.00 21.88
CA PHE A 7 -1.67 -7.82 20.69
C PHE A 7 -0.79 -9.02 21.03
N LYS A 8 -1.34 -10.24 20.89
CA LYS A 8 -0.68 -11.49 21.28
C LYS A 8 0.29 -12.03 20.21
N ASN A 9 -0.07 -11.91 18.92
CA ASN A 9 0.64 -12.55 17.81
C ASN A 9 1.80 -11.69 17.28
N TYR A 10 2.69 -11.24 18.16
CA TYR A 10 3.80 -10.37 17.78
C TYR A 10 5.02 -11.18 17.32
N ASN A 11 5.36 -11.07 16.03
CA ASN A 11 6.63 -11.61 15.51
C ASN A 11 7.70 -10.49 15.53
N LYS A 12 8.82 -10.74 16.22
CA LYS A 12 9.90 -9.75 16.40
C LYS A 12 10.63 -9.41 15.09
N GLU A 13 10.70 -10.35 14.17
CA GLU A 13 11.43 -10.25 12.89
C GLU A 13 10.69 -9.34 11.91
N ASN A 14 9.40 -9.61 11.67
CA ASN A 14 8.64 -8.97 10.60
C ASN A 14 7.73 -7.83 11.06
N MET A 15 7.69 -7.53 12.36
CA MET A 15 6.84 -6.48 12.93
C MET A 15 7.63 -5.47 13.74
N ALA A 16 7.17 -4.22 13.73
CA ALA A 16 7.61 -3.18 14.65
C ALA A 16 6.45 -2.71 15.53
N ARG A 17 6.78 -2.17 16.72
CA ARG A 17 5.79 -1.69 17.68
C ARG A 17 6.19 -0.34 18.26
N ALA A 18 5.21 0.45 18.64
CA ALA A 18 5.40 1.57 19.55
C ALA A 18 4.17 1.73 20.45
N SER A 19 4.35 2.46 21.53
CA SER A 19 3.26 2.78 22.45
C SER A 19 3.43 4.18 23.01
N GLY A 20 2.36 4.95 23.04
CA GLY A 20 2.27 6.19 23.78
C GLY A 20 1.49 5.97 25.08
N LYS A 21 2.05 6.40 26.21
CA LYS A 21 1.44 6.23 27.54
C LYS A 21 0.94 7.57 28.08
N SER A 22 -0.25 7.56 28.71
CA SER A 22 -0.82 8.72 29.39
C SER A 22 -0.86 9.99 28.53
N ILE A 23 -1.18 9.84 27.25
CA ILE A 23 -1.23 10.94 26.28
C ILE A 23 -2.43 11.84 26.58
N PRO A 24 -2.31 13.18 26.55
CA PRO A 24 -3.38 14.13 26.89
C PRO A 24 -4.49 14.25 25.83
N VAL A 25 -5.01 13.12 25.34
CA VAL A 25 -6.03 13.04 24.29
C VAL A 25 -7.32 12.39 24.77
N SER A 26 -8.39 12.62 24.01
CA SER A 26 -9.72 12.08 24.29
C SER A 26 -9.80 10.63 23.82
N PHE A 27 -10.06 9.70 24.75
CA PHE A 27 -10.23 8.28 24.46
C PHE A 27 -11.26 8.01 23.35
N LYS A 28 -12.41 8.71 23.39
CA LYS A 28 -13.47 8.57 22.37
C LYS A 28 -12.98 8.94 20.97
N HIS A 29 -12.21 10.02 20.85
CA HIS A 29 -11.69 10.44 19.55
C HIS A 29 -10.60 9.49 19.06
N SER A 30 -9.73 9.04 19.96
CA SER A 30 -8.69 8.06 19.63
C SER A 30 -9.31 6.76 19.11
N ILE A 31 -10.43 6.28 19.66
CA ILE A 31 -11.13 5.09 19.14
C ILE A 31 -11.51 5.28 17.67
N GLU A 32 -12.19 6.38 17.33
CA GLU A 32 -12.66 6.61 15.96
C GLU A 32 -11.48 6.77 14.98
N ILE A 33 -10.43 7.50 15.37
CA ILE A 33 -9.21 7.66 14.57
C ILE A 33 -8.54 6.29 14.35
N CYS A 34 -8.26 5.55 15.42
CA CYS A 34 -7.58 4.27 15.35
C CYS A 34 -8.35 3.26 14.51
N ASN A 35 -9.68 3.22 14.63
CA ASN A 35 -10.53 2.36 13.80
C ASN A 35 -10.46 2.73 12.32
N PHE A 36 -10.32 4.02 11.99
CA PHE A 36 -10.24 4.49 10.62
C PHE A 36 -8.92 4.11 9.92
N ILE A 37 -7.80 4.17 10.64
CA ILE A 37 -6.46 3.90 10.09
C ILE A 37 -5.99 2.45 10.23
N ARG A 38 -6.70 1.62 11.02
CA ARG A 38 -6.39 0.20 11.18
C ARG A 38 -6.42 -0.53 9.83
N GLY A 39 -5.40 -1.34 9.57
CA GLY A 39 -5.25 -2.12 8.33
C GLY A 39 -4.88 -1.29 7.10
N LYS A 40 -4.51 -0.02 7.28
CA LYS A 40 -4.03 0.84 6.18
C LYS A 40 -2.51 0.89 6.14
N ASN A 41 -1.97 1.30 5.00
CA ASN A 41 -0.55 1.60 4.86
C ASN A 41 -0.17 2.78 5.76
N VAL A 42 1.05 2.75 6.31
CA VAL A 42 1.57 3.82 7.19
C VAL A 42 1.56 5.18 6.48
N ASN A 43 2.02 5.24 5.23
CA ASN A 43 2.01 6.47 4.42
C ASN A 43 0.60 7.03 4.20
N TYR A 44 -0.37 6.16 3.95
CA TYR A 44 -1.77 6.59 3.82
C TYR A 44 -2.30 7.16 5.14
N ALA A 45 -2.01 6.49 6.26
CA ALA A 45 -2.44 6.94 7.58
C ALA A 45 -1.85 8.32 7.92
N LYS A 46 -0.57 8.56 7.64
CA LYS A 46 0.08 9.87 7.83
C LYS A 46 -0.62 10.97 7.02
N ASN A 47 -0.88 10.72 5.75
CA ASN A 47 -1.56 11.67 4.87
C ASN A 47 -2.95 12.02 5.38
N VAL A 48 -3.74 11.00 5.75
CA VAL A 48 -5.05 11.19 6.37
C VAL A 48 -4.97 12.05 7.62
N LEU A 49 -4.05 11.75 8.54
CA LEU A 49 -3.94 12.50 9.80
C LEU A 49 -3.54 13.95 9.56
N ASN A 50 -2.63 14.21 8.62
CA ASN A 50 -2.27 15.56 8.19
C ASN A 50 -3.46 16.31 7.57
N ASP A 51 -4.28 15.64 6.76
CA ASP A 51 -5.50 16.23 6.19
C ASP A 51 -6.54 16.56 7.26
N VAL A 52 -6.64 15.73 8.30
CA VAL A 52 -7.54 15.96 9.44
C VAL A 52 -7.07 17.14 10.28
N ILE A 53 -5.76 17.28 10.49
CA ILE A 53 -5.16 18.45 11.18
C ILE A 53 -5.47 19.74 10.41
N LYS A 54 -5.42 19.67 9.07
CA LYS A 54 -5.77 20.77 8.14
C LYS A 54 -7.28 20.90 7.87
N GLU A 55 -8.12 20.11 8.54
CA GLU A 55 -9.59 20.09 8.37
C GLU A 55 -10.10 19.80 6.94
N LYS A 56 -9.24 19.23 6.08
CA LYS A 56 -9.60 18.84 4.71
C LYS A 56 -10.41 17.56 4.67
N ARG A 57 -10.12 16.63 5.59
CA ARG A 57 -10.74 15.31 5.64
C ARG A 57 -11.35 15.04 7.00
N ALA A 58 -12.65 14.72 7.03
CA ALA A 58 -13.35 14.37 8.26
C ALA A 58 -13.12 12.89 8.61
N ILE A 59 -13.07 12.59 9.90
CA ILE A 59 -13.05 11.22 10.41
C ILE A 59 -14.49 10.82 10.72
N PRO A 60 -14.96 9.65 10.20
CA PRO A 60 -16.28 9.15 10.53
C PRO A 60 -16.35 8.73 11.99
N PHE A 61 -17.36 9.18 12.71
CA PHE A 61 -17.61 8.78 14.09
C PHE A 61 -18.69 7.71 14.07
N LYS A 62 -18.33 6.47 14.39
CA LYS A 62 -19.24 5.32 14.32
C LYS A 62 -19.82 4.93 15.67
N ARG A 63 -19.00 4.94 16.73
CA ARG A 63 -19.41 4.50 18.07
C ARG A 63 -19.86 5.65 18.95
N PHE A 64 -19.18 6.79 18.86
CA PHE A 64 -19.47 7.98 19.67
C PHE A 64 -20.06 9.10 18.81
N SER A 65 -21.16 8.82 18.13
CA SER A 65 -21.82 9.70 17.16
C SER A 65 -22.93 10.59 17.74
N ASP A 66 -23.21 10.51 19.05
CA ASP A 66 -24.25 11.32 19.69
C ASP A 66 -23.98 12.83 19.49
N ASP A 67 -25.00 13.54 18.98
CA ASP A 67 -24.94 14.98 18.73
C ASP A 67 -23.73 15.41 17.86
N VAL A 68 -23.43 14.58 16.85
CA VAL A 68 -22.40 14.88 15.85
C VAL A 68 -23.07 15.28 14.54
N GLY A 69 -22.85 16.54 14.13
CA GLY A 69 -23.34 17.06 12.86
C GLY A 69 -22.84 16.25 11.65
N HIS A 70 -23.69 16.23 10.60
CA HIS A 70 -23.37 15.52 9.38
C HIS A 70 -22.23 16.17 8.58
N LYS A 71 -21.50 15.38 7.78
CA LYS A 71 -20.43 15.88 6.91
C LYS A 71 -20.60 15.38 5.48
N LYS A 72 -20.01 16.07 4.50
CA LYS A 72 -20.13 15.69 3.08
C LYS A 72 -19.68 14.23 2.89
N LYS A 73 -20.55 13.40 2.29
CA LYS A 73 -20.35 11.95 2.06
C LYS A 73 -20.33 11.06 3.32
N MET A 74 -20.79 11.56 4.48
CA MET A 74 -20.95 10.75 5.70
C MET A 74 -22.06 11.29 6.62
N ALA A 75 -22.62 10.45 7.48
CA ALA A 75 -23.47 10.93 8.57
C ALA A 75 -22.58 11.63 9.63
N ALA A 76 -22.36 11.05 10.80
CA ALA A 76 -21.53 11.67 11.82
C ALA A 76 -20.03 11.76 11.44
N GLY A 77 -19.46 12.96 11.46
CA GLY A 77 -18.03 13.18 11.23
C GLY A 77 -17.46 14.42 11.93
N ARG A 78 -16.23 14.32 12.42
CA ARG A 78 -15.50 15.45 13.07
C ARG A 78 -14.03 15.50 12.65
N TYR A 79 -13.36 16.59 13.01
CA TYR A 79 -11.93 16.83 12.79
C TYR A 79 -11.17 16.86 14.13
N PRO A 80 -10.81 15.70 14.72
CA PRO A 80 -10.13 15.65 16.01
C PRO A 80 -8.65 16.04 15.91
N LYS A 81 -8.36 17.34 15.76
CA LYS A 81 -6.99 17.90 15.58
C LYS A 81 -6.00 17.40 16.61
N LYS A 82 -6.31 17.57 17.91
CA LYS A 82 -5.38 17.23 19.00
C LYS A 82 -5.00 15.74 19.01
N ALA A 83 -5.98 14.87 18.85
CA ALA A 83 -5.73 13.43 18.85
C ALA A 83 -5.00 12.98 17.59
N SER A 84 -5.25 13.63 16.45
CA SER A 84 -4.58 13.31 15.19
C SER A 84 -3.09 13.67 15.22
N LYS A 85 -2.71 14.81 15.84
CA LYS A 85 -1.29 15.19 16.04
C LYS A 85 -0.53 14.14 16.84
N GLU A 86 -1.05 13.79 18.00
CA GLU A 86 -0.40 12.84 18.91
C GLU A 86 -0.32 11.42 18.32
N ILE A 87 -1.35 10.99 17.56
CA ILE A 87 -1.32 9.70 16.87
C ILE A 87 -0.31 9.72 15.72
N LEU A 88 -0.17 10.84 15.01
CA LEU A 88 0.84 11.00 13.96
C LEU A 88 2.25 10.83 14.53
N ASP A 89 2.52 11.43 15.70
CA ASP A 89 3.81 11.31 16.37
C ASP A 89 4.13 9.85 16.74
N ILE A 90 3.13 9.09 17.22
CA ILE A 90 3.30 7.67 17.50
C ILE A 90 3.56 6.88 16.21
N ILE A 91 2.87 7.19 15.12
CA ILE A 91 3.11 6.50 13.84
C ILE A 91 4.52 6.76 13.31
N ASN A 92 5.02 7.99 13.43
CA ASN A 92 6.40 8.34 13.09
C ASN A 92 7.40 7.54 13.95
N LEU A 93 7.11 7.38 15.25
CA LEU A 93 7.93 6.57 16.15
C LEU A 93 7.94 5.09 15.74
N VAL A 94 6.79 4.52 15.34
CA VAL A 94 6.71 3.13 14.88
C VAL A 94 7.49 2.93 13.58
N GLU A 95 7.41 3.88 12.65
CA GLU A 95 8.15 3.83 11.41
C GLU A 95 9.66 3.92 11.65
N ALA A 96 10.12 4.82 12.53
CA ALA A 96 11.53 4.87 12.94
C ALA A 96 12.00 3.55 13.55
N ASN A 97 11.16 2.92 14.38
CA ASN A 97 11.45 1.59 14.94
C ASN A 97 11.47 0.49 13.86
N ALA A 98 10.64 0.59 12.83
CA ALA A 98 10.64 -0.34 11.71
C ALA A 98 11.90 -0.18 10.84
N GLN A 99 12.30 1.06 10.59
CA GLN A 99 13.53 1.38 9.88
C GLN A 99 14.77 0.88 10.64
N PHE A 100 14.81 1.07 11.96
CA PHE A 100 15.90 0.55 12.80
C PHE A 100 16.01 -0.98 12.74
N LYS A 101 14.89 -1.67 12.55
CA LYS A 101 14.85 -3.13 12.35
C LYS A 101 15.20 -3.58 10.93
N GLY A 102 15.39 -2.65 9.99
CA GLY A 102 15.63 -2.97 8.58
C GLY A 102 14.38 -3.38 7.79
N LEU A 103 13.17 -3.12 8.31
CA LEU A 103 11.93 -3.37 7.57
C LEU A 103 11.74 -2.35 6.45
N ASN A 104 11.10 -2.75 5.35
CA ASN A 104 10.82 -1.84 4.25
C ASN A 104 9.73 -0.81 4.61
N THR A 105 10.14 0.43 4.84
CA THR A 105 9.26 1.55 5.23
C THR A 105 8.16 1.86 4.22
N SER A 106 8.40 1.59 2.93
CA SER A 106 7.42 1.88 1.86
C SER A 106 6.19 0.96 1.93
N ASN A 107 6.37 -0.27 2.43
CA ASN A 107 5.37 -1.33 2.40
C ASN A 107 4.90 -1.73 3.81
N LEU A 108 4.91 -0.78 4.76
CA LEU A 108 4.40 -1.02 6.11
C LEU A 108 2.87 -0.88 6.17
N ILE A 109 2.23 -1.89 6.76
CA ILE A 109 0.80 -1.90 7.09
C ILE A 109 0.64 -1.81 8.60
N ILE A 110 -0.33 -1.02 9.05
CA ILE A 110 -0.75 -0.98 10.46
C ILE A 110 -1.61 -2.22 10.75
N THR A 111 -0.99 -3.27 11.27
CA THR A 111 -1.67 -4.53 11.63
C THR A 111 -2.67 -4.32 12.75
N SER A 112 -2.24 -3.63 13.82
CA SER A 112 -3.08 -3.37 14.97
C SER A 112 -2.80 -1.99 15.53
N ILE A 113 -3.87 -1.28 15.86
CA ILE A 113 -3.82 -0.03 16.57
C ILE A 113 -4.98 0.04 17.55
N SER A 114 -4.65 0.25 18.81
CA SER A 114 -5.60 0.13 19.92
C SER A 114 -5.40 1.25 20.94
N PRO A 115 -6.42 2.08 21.19
CA PRO A 115 -6.43 3.00 22.30
C PRO A 115 -7.03 2.34 23.55
N ASN A 116 -6.40 2.56 24.70
CA ASN A 116 -6.81 2.11 26.04
C ASN A 116 -6.94 3.31 26.99
N LYS A 117 -7.89 3.25 27.93
CA LYS A 117 -8.00 4.31 28.95
C LYS A 117 -6.73 4.30 29.81
N ALA A 118 -6.17 5.48 30.06
CA ALA A 118 -5.02 5.63 30.95
C ALA A 118 -5.45 6.08 32.35
N SER A 119 -4.56 5.90 33.32
CA SER A 119 -4.72 6.58 34.61
C SER A 119 -4.76 8.08 34.38
N SER A 120 -5.68 8.76 35.07
CA SER A 120 -5.96 10.18 34.88
C SER A 120 -5.90 10.92 36.20
N VAL A 121 -5.21 12.06 36.18
CA VAL A 121 -5.13 12.97 37.32
C VAL A 121 -6.43 13.78 37.41
N THR A 122 -6.89 14.01 38.63
CA THR A 122 -8.04 14.89 38.90
C THR A 122 -7.63 16.34 38.66
N ARG A 123 -8.45 17.10 37.94
CA ARG A 123 -8.22 18.54 37.74
C ARG A 123 -8.75 19.32 38.91
N PHE A 124 -7.98 20.32 39.34
CA PHE A 124 -8.42 21.34 40.27
C PHE A 124 -9.43 22.27 39.58
N GLY A 125 -10.49 22.68 40.29
CA GLY A 125 -11.53 23.58 39.78
C GLY A 125 -12.85 23.47 40.56
N ARG A 126 -13.85 24.29 40.16
CA ARG A 126 -15.15 24.42 40.86
C ARG A 126 -15.86 23.09 41.11
N LYS A 127 -15.79 22.16 40.15
CA LYS A 127 -16.34 20.80 40.30
C LYS A 127 -15.21 19.83 40.65
N ARG A 128 -15.14 19.45 41.93
CA ARG A 128 -14.18 18.46 42.44
C ARG A 128 -14.39 17.11 41.74
N GLY A 129 -13.30 16.36 41.52
CA GLY A 129 -13.36 15.01 40.95
C GLY A 129 -13.35 14.91 39.42
N ARG A 130 -13.27 16.02 38.67
CA ARG A 130 -13.19 15.98 37.20
C ARG A 130 -11.84 15.43 36.74
N LYS A 131 -11.83 14.24 36.14
CA LYS A 131 -10.60 13.59 35.63
C LYS A 131 -10.11 14.21 34.32
N ALA A 132 -8.80 14.37 34.19
CA ALA A 132 -8.16 14.76 32.94
C ALA A 132 -8.29 13.65 31.88
N LYS A 133 -8.46 14.02 30.61
CA LYS A 133 -8.48 13.02 29.52
C LYS A 133 -7.06 12.52 29.29
N ARG A 134 -6.86 11.22 29.51
CA ARG A 134 -5.59 10.52 29.28
C ARG A 134 -5.87 9.20 28.57
N THR A 135 -5.05 8.85 27.58
CA THR A 135 -5.22 7.62 26.79
C THR A 135 -3.85 7.00 26.50
N ASN A 136 -3.78 5.69 26.59
CA ASN A 136 -2.65 4.89 26.13
C ASN A 136 -2.96 4.44 24.70
N ILE A 137 -2.01 4.47 23.80
CA ILE A 137 -2.19 4.01 22.41
C ILE A 137 -1.05 3.04 22.09
N GLU A 138 -1.40 1.87 21.60
CA GLU A 138 -0.48 0.85 21.14
C GLU A 138 -0.61 0.68 19.63
N VAL A 139 0.52 0.59 18.93
CA VAL A 139 0.58 0.45 17.48
C VAL A 139 1.56 -0.66 17.11
N PHE A 140 1.12 -1.52 16.21
CA PHE A 140 1.88 -2.60 15.61
C PHE A 140 1.82 -2.45 14.10
N VAL A 141 2.98 -2.50 13.46
CA VAL A 141 3.11 -2.53 12.00
C VAL A 141 3.80 -3.80 11.57
N GLN A 142 3.48 -4.25 10.37
CA GLN A 142 4.09 -5.38 9.73
C GLN A 142 4.45 -5.00 8.29
N GLU A 143 5.53 -5.58 7.78
CA GLU A 143 5.84 -5.51 6.37
C GLU A 143 4.84 -6.32 5.54
N LYS A 144 4.28 -5.71 4.49
CA LYS A 144 3.45 -6.42 3.53
C LYS A 144 4.34 -7.38 2.73
N VAL A 145 4.14 -8.68 2.90
CA VAL A 145 4.73 -9.67 2.00
C VAL A 145 4.01 -9.53 0.66
N THR A 146 4.54 -8.68 -0.23
CA THR A 146 4.23 -8.79 -1.65
C THR A 146 4.94 -10.03 -2.13
N GLU A 147 4.22 -11.15 -2.19
CA GLU A 147 4.74 -12.34 -2.83
C GLU A 147 5.21 -11.95 -4.24
N LYS A 148 6.52 -11.89 -4.46
CA LYS A 148 7.14 -11.88 -5.79
C LYS A 148 6.91 -13.24 -6.50
N LYS A 149 5.75 -13.88 -6.32
CA LYS A 149 5.34 -15.07 -7.08
C LYS A 149 4.99 -14.73 -8.54
N SER A 150 4.89 -13.46 -8.91
CA SER A 150 4.57 -13.02 -10.26
C SER A 150 5.79 -12.83 -11.17
N SER A 151 6.98 -12.52 -10.66
CA SER A 151 8.19 -12.37 -11.51
C SER A 151 8.79 -13.72 -11.89
N VAL A 152 8.89 -14.66 -10.95
CA VAL A 152 9.43 -16.02 -11.22
C VAL A 152 8.51 -16.83 -12.15
N LYS A 153 7.19 -16.61 -12.09
CA LYS A 153 6.22 -17.24 -13.03
C LYS A 153 6.20 -16.62 -14.43
N LYS A 154 6.73 -15.40 -14.58
CA LYS A 154 6.79 -14.70 -15.87
C LYS A 154 8.08 -15.05 -16.60
N GLU A 155 9.21 -15.05 -15.88
CA GLU A 155 10.51 -15.53 -16.35
C GLU A 155 10.43 -17.01 -16.76
N SER A 156 9.85 -17.88 -15.93
CA SER A 156 9.66 -19.31 -16.30
C SER A 156 8.62 -19.57 -17.41
N LYS A 157 7.78 -18.58 -17.77
CA LYS A 157 6.87 -18.67 -18.94
C LYS A 157 7.52 -18.14 -20.22
N GLU A 158 8.44 -17.17 -20.10
CA GLU A 158 9.24 -16.67 -21.22
C GLU A 158 10.35 -17.67 -21.57
N GLU A 159 11.05 -18.24 -20.59
CA GLU A 159 12.02 -19.32 -20.80
C GLU A 159 11.36 -20.57 -21.42
N LYS A 160 10.16 -20.97 -20.96
CA LYS A 160 9.44 -22.11 -21.57
C LYS A 160 8.96 -21.84 -23.00
N LYS A 161 8.67 -20.58 -23.35
CA LYS A 161 8.30 -20.19 -24.71
C LYS A 161 9.53 -20.12 -25.64
N GLU A 162 10.67 -19.72 -25.12
CA GLU A 162 11.93 -19.70 -25.89
C GLU A 162 12.47 -21.12 -26.13
N VAL A 163 12.37 -22.02 -25.16
CA VAL A 163 12.77 -23.43 -25.31
C VAL A 163 11.84 -24.17 -26.28
N GLU A 164 10.51 -23.99 -26.22
CA GLU A 164 9.58 -24.56 -27.21
C GLU A 164 9.75 -24.00 -28.64
N ALA A 165 10.25 -22.76 -28.77
CA ALA A 165 10.55 -22.16 -30.07
C ALA A 165 11.87 -22.69 -30.67
N GLN A 166 12.83 -23.10 -29.82
CA GLN A 166 14.09 -23.71 -30.25
C GLN A 166 13.93 -25.20 -30.60
N ASP A 167 13.13 -25.96 -29.84
CA ASP A 167 12.84 -27.38 -30.14
C ASP A 167 12.04 -27.57 -31.45
N LYS A 168 11.17 -26.61 -31.80
CA LYS A 168 10.46 -26.62 -33.10
C LYS A 168 11.37 -26.27 -34.29
N LYS A 169 12.50 -25.58 -34.07
CA LYS A 169 13.52 -25.33 -35.09
C LYS A 169 14.42 -26.56 -35.31
N GLY A 170 14.79 -27.28 -34.24
CA GLY A 170 15.54 -28.54 -34.33
C GLY A 170 14.81 -29.61 -35.16
N LYS A 171 13.52 -29.83 -34.89
CA LYS A 171 12.69 -30.78 -35.68
C LYS A 171 12.44 -30.37 -37.14
N LYS A 172 12.68 -29.11 -37.50
CA LYS A 172 12.55 -28.61 -38.89
C LYS A 172 13.83 -28.81 -39.69
N MET A 173 14.99 -28.87 -39.05
CA MET A 173 16.29 -29.12 -39.73
C MET A 173 16.50 -30.60 -40.05
N GLU A 174 16.08 -31.54 -39.20
CA GLU A 174 16.22 -32.98 -39.47
C GLU A 174 15.35 -33.49 -40.65
N LYS A 175 14.25 -32.80 -40.98
CA LYS A 175 13.38 -33.20 -42.11
C LYS A 175 13.85 -32.70 -43.47
N THR A 176 14.73 -31.69 -43.54
CA THR A 176 15.17 -31.10 -44.81
C THR A 176 16.41 -31.75 -45.42
N GLU A 177 17.11 -32.63 -44.70
CA GLU A 177 18.36 -33.26 -45.19
C GLU A 177 18.14 -34.58 -45.97
N ASN A 178 16.92 -35.14 -45.99
CA ASN A 178 16.64 -36.47 -46.58
C ASN A 178 15.92 -36.47 -47.94
N ILE A 179 15.97 -35.38 -48.71
CA ILE A 179 15.54 -35.36 -50.12
C ILE A 179 16.69 -34.82 -50.98
N LYS A 180 17.66 -35.68 -51.29
CA LYS A 180 18.52 -35.51 -52.47
C LYS A 180 17.87 -36.31 -53.61
N ASP A 181 17.50 -35.65 -54.71
CA ASP A 181 17.95 -36.01 -56.07
C ASP A 181 17.10 -35.40 -57.20
N LYS A 182 17.84 -34.76 -58.13
CA LYS A 182 17.58 -34.40 -59.53
C LYS A 182 17.00 -33.02 -59.92
N PRO A 183 17.50 -32.43 -61.03
CA PRO A 183 17.49 -30.99 -61.28
C PRO A 183 16.50 -30.56 -62.39
N LYS A 184 16.10 -29.27 -62.42
CA LYS A 184 15.86 -28.44 -63.63
C LYS A 184 15.28 -27.04 -63.31
N GLY A 185 16.01 -26.00 -63.73
CA GLY A 185 15.57 -24.77 -64.41
C GLY A 185 14.43 -23.90 -63.87
N SER A 186 14.72 -22.66 -63.46
CA SER A 186 14.27 -21.39 -64.12
C SER A 186 14.51 -20.18 -63.21
N LYS A 187 15.03 -19.11 -63.82
CA LYS A 187 15.22 -17.75 -63.30
C LYS A 187 13.91 -16.96 -63.41
N GLU A 188 13.93 -15.70 -62.94
CA GLU A 188 12.87 -14.65 -62.99
C GLU A 188 12.04 -14.58 -61.69
N THR A 189 12.04 -13.52 -60.89
CA THR A 189 11.82 -12.11 -61.25
C THR A 189 12.30 -11.19 -60.11
N GLU A 190 13.40 -10.48 -60.33
CA GLU A 190 13.73 -9.21 -59.68
C GLU A 190 12.84 -8.13 -60.31
N GLU A 191 11.59 -7.93 -59.86
CA GLU A 191 10.78 -6.87 -60.46
C GLU A 191 9.55 -6.45 -59.64
N LYS A 192 9.68 -6.22 -58.32
CA LYS A 192 8.58 -5.60 -57.54
C LYS A 192 9.02 -4.56 -56.49
N GLN A 193 10.21 -3.98 -56.62
CA GLN A 193 10.67 -2.90 -55.74
C GLN A 193 10.44 -1.48 -56.27
N GLU A 194 10.02 -1.27 -57.51
CA GLU A 194 9.90 0.10 -58.07
C GLU A 194 8.47 0.68 -58.14
N VAL A 195 7.40 -0.08 -57.88
CA VAL A 195 6.03 0.41 -58.17
C VAL A 195 5.32 1.04 -56.95
N LYS A 196 5.91 1.02 -55.76
CA LYS A 196 5.24 1.53 -54.53
C LYS A 196 5.67 2.94 -54.10
N THR A 197 6.72 3.49 -54.67
CA THR A 197 7.23 4.83 -54.33
C THR A 197 6.51 5.94 -55.09
N VAL A 198 6.04 5.69 -56.31
CA VAL A 198 5.39 6.74 -57.15
C VAL A 198 3.95 7.05 -56.71
N LYS A 199 3.20 6.07 -56.18
CA LYS A 199 1.77 6.26 -55.79
C LYS A 199 1.56 7.04 -54.49
N LYS A 200 2.62 7.41 -53.78
CA LYS A 200 2.53 8.17 -52.53
C LYS A 200 2.73 9.68 -52.72
N GLU A 201 3.23 10.12 -53.88
CA GLU A 201 3.48 11.53 -54.16
C GLU A 201 2.30 12.21 -54.87
N GLU A 202 1.52 11.49 -55.69
CA GLU A 202 0.35 12.06 -56.38
C GLU A 202 -0.83 12.39 -55.43
N ASN A 203 -1.00 11.63 -54.34
CA ASN A 203 -2.09 11.85 -53.37
C ASN A 203 -1.86 13.01 -52.39
N LYS A 204 -0.71 13.70 -52.47
CA LYS A 204 -0.39 14.86 -51.62
C LYS A 204 -0.60 16.20 -52.32
N ALA A 205 -0.94 16.21 -53.62
CA ALA A 205 -1.09 17.42 -54.42
C ALA A 205 -2.56 17.82 -54.71
N GLN A 206 -3.56 17.12 -54.17
CA GLN A 206 -4.99 17.39 -54.44
C GLN A 206 -5.89 17.39 -53.19
N LYS A 207 -5.38 17.84 -52.03
CA LYS A 207 -6.22 18.10 -50.85
C LYS A 207 -5.72 19.25 -50.02
#